data_AF-A0A9W9NNL7-F1
#
_entry.id   AF-A0A9W9NNL7-F1
#
_cell.length_a   1.000
_cell.length_b   1.000
_cell.length_c   1.000
_cell.angle_alpha   90.00
_cell.angle_beta   90.00
_cell.angle_gamma   90.00
#
_symmetry.space_group_name_H-M   'P 1'
#
loop_
_entity.id
_entity.type
_entity.pdbx_description
1 polymer ?
#
loop_
_entity_poly.entity_id
_entity_poly.type
_entity_poly.pdbx_seq_one_letter_code
_entity_poly.pdbx_strand_id
1 'polypeptide(L)' 'MVLLMPELIQVNGPEEQQRKKDVFTPTCHIFYEQRIMDIADGLPKWSGMDNSSTLLDDGGQESHSK' A
#
# COMPACT_ATOMS: atom_id res chain seq x y z
N MET A 1 -5.63 -11.46 14.10
CA MET A 1 -5.02 -10.89 12.88
C MET A 1 -4.24 -12.00 12.21
N VAL A 2 -4.58 -12.36 10.96
CA VAL A 2 -3.85 -13.38 10.21
C VAL A 2 -2.99 -12.66 9.18
N LEU A 3 -1.68 -12.89 9.24
CA LEU A 3 -0.76 -12.44 8.19
C LEU A 3 -0.74 -13.54 7.13
N LEU A 4 -1.29 -13.24 5.95
CA LEU A 4 -1.34 -14.16 4.82
C LEU A 4 -0.29 -13.73 3.79
N MET A 5 0.66 -14.61 3.51
CA MET A 5 1.63 -14.39 2.44
C MET A 5 1.01 -14.77 1.09
N PRO A 6 0.94 -13.84 0.11
CA PRO A 6 0.34 -14.13 -1.19
C PRO A 6 0.96 -15.36 -1.85
N GLU A 7 2.27 -15.57 -1.73
CA GLU A 7 2.98 -16.69 -2.34
C GLU A 7 2.47 -18.08 -1.92
N LEU A 8 1.89 -18.21 -0.73
CA LEU A 8 1.39 -19.50 -0.22
C LEU A 8 0.06 -19.92 -0.87
N ILE A 9 -0.62 -19.01 -1.57
CA ILE A 9 -1.90 -19.30 -2.24
C ILE A 9 -1.63 -19.82 -3.64
N GLN A 10 -1.83 -21.11 -3.87
CA GLN A 10 -1.68 -21.70 -5.20
C GLN A 10 -2.97 -21.48 -6.00
N VAL A 11 -2.82 -20.91 -7.20
CA VAL A 11 -3.92 -20.68 -8.16
C VAL A 11 -3.51 -21.28 -9.50
N ASN A 12 -4.49 -21.70 -10.29
CA ASN A 12 -4.26 -22.49 -11.48
C ASN A 12 -4.49 -21.64 -12.74
N GLY A 13 -3.45 -21.52 -13.56
CA GLY A 13 -3.52 -20.83 -14.84
C GLY A 13 -3.15 -19.33 -14.78
N PRO A 14 -2.83 -18.73 -15.94
CA PRO A 14 -2.26 -17.39 -16.01
C PRO A 14 -3.24 -16.28 -15.60
N GLU A 15 -4.54 -16.44 -15.89
CA GLU A 15 -5.57 -15.45 -15.54
C GLU A 15 -5.76 -15.34 -14.02
N GLU A 16 -5.86 -16.47 -13.32
CA GLU A 16 -5.98 -16.46 -11.86
C GLU A 16 -4.72 -15.90 -11.19
N GLN A 17 -3.54 -16.19 -11.77
CA GLN A 17 -2.28 -15.62 -11.28
C GLN A 17 -2.25 -14.09 -11.43
N GLN A 18 -2.78 -13.55 -12.53
CA GLN A 18 -2.87 -12.10 -12.70
C GLN A 18 -3.86 -11.51 -11.69
N ARG A 19 -5.06 -12.08 -11.58
CA ARG A 19 -6.07 -11.64 -10.61
C ARG A 19 -5.54 -11.66 -9.19
N LYS A 20 -4.76 -12.68 -8.82
CA LYS A 20 -4.11 -12.76 -7.51
C LYS A 20 -3.18 -11.57 -7.27
N LYS A 21 -2.34 -11.20 -8.24
CA LYS A 21 -1.47 -10.02 -8.11
C LYS A 21 -2.29 -8.76 -7.89
N ASP A 22 -3.36 -8.58 -8.65
CA ASP A 22 -4.21 -7.40 -8.55
C ASP A 22 -4.88 -7.29 -7.16
N VAL A 23 -5.33 -8.42 -6.60
CA VAL A 23 -5.96 -8.47 -5.25
C VAL A 23 -4.98 -8.15 -4.12
N PHE A 24 -3.72 -8.54 -4.26
CA PHE A 24 -2.69 -8.31 -3.23
C PHE A 24 -1.87 -7.03 -3.45
N THR A 25 -2.13 -6.28 -4.53
CA THR A 25 -1.46 -5.01 -4.77
C THR A 25 -2.00 -3.97 -3.78
N PRO A 26 -1.14 -3.30 -3.00
CA PRO A 26 -1.59 -2.29 -2.04
C PRO A 26 -2.24 -1.11 -2.77
N THR A 27 -3.22 -0.49 -2.13
CA THR A 27 -3.90 0.70 -2.66
C THR A 27 -3.44 2.00 -2.01
N CYS A 28 -2.82 1.91 -0.83
CA CYS A 28 -2.24 3.03 -0.08
C CYS A 28 -1.27 2.53 0.99
N HIS A 29 -0.53 3.46 1.60
CA HIS A 29 0.27 3.23 2.81
C HIS A 29 -0.33 3.97 4.00
N ILE A 30 -0.64 3.23 5.05
CA ILE A 30 -1.06 3.80 6.35
C ILE A 30 0.13 3.79 7.32
N PHE A 31 0.10 4.68 8.32
CA PHE A 31 1.19 4.85 9.29
C PHE A 31 2.55 5.19 8.65
N TYR A 32 2.55 5.89 7.52
CA TYR A 32 3.74 6.18 6.72
C TYR A 32 4.68 7.21 7.37
N GLU A 33 4.21 7.95 8.38
CA GLU A 33 5.07 8.81 9.21
C GLU A 33 6.12 7.98 9.97
N GLN A 34 5.81 6.73 10.31
CA GLN A 34 6.69 5.80 11.02
C GLN A 34 7.46 4.86 10.08
N ARG A 35 7.57 5.22 8.79
CA ARG A 35 8.27 4.42 7.79
C ARG A 35 9.75 4.29 8.09
N ILE A 36 10.33 3.18 7.65
CA ILE A 36 11.79 2.93 7.74
C ILE A 36 12.51 3.46 6.49
N MET A 37 11.81 3.53 5.35
CA MET A 37 12.33 4.03 4.08
C MET A 37 11.23 4.69 3.26
N ASP A 38 11.64 5.57 2.34
CA ASP A 38 10.75 6.15 1.35
C ASP A 38 10.40 5.14 0.25
N ILE A 39 9.13 5.13 -0.16
CA ILE A 39 8.55 4.27 -1.19
C ILE A 39 7.92 5.18 -2.26
N ALA A 40 8.62 5.37 -3.37
CA ALA A 40 8.17 6.19 -4.50
C ALA A 40 7.30 5.40 -5.49
N ASP A 41 6.16 4.90 -5.04
CA ASP A 41 5.21 4.13 -5.86
C ASP A 41 4.01 4.94 -6.37
N GLY A 42 3.91 6.22 -6.00
CA GLY A 42 2.80 7.10 -6.37
C GLY A 42 1.46 6.73 -5.72
N LEU A 43 1.43 5.77 -4.78
CA LEU A 43 0.21 5.45 -4.04
C LEU A 43 0.00 6.45 -2.89
N PRO A 44 -1.25 6.76 -2.52
CA PRO A 44 -1.56 7.63 -1.39
C PRO A 44 -0.87 7.16 -0.11
N LYS A 45 -0.27 8.10 0.61
CA LYS A 45 0.40 7.85 1.89
C LYS A 45 -0.30 8.63 2.98
N TRP A 46 -0.56 7.97 4.09
CA TRP A 46 -1.27 8.53 5.24
C TRP A 46 -0.35 8.48 6.46
N SER A 47 -0.27 9.57 7.22
CA SER A 47 0.51 9.60 8.46
C SER A 47 0.03 8.58 9.50
N GLY A 48 -1.26 8.25 9.48
CA GLY A 48 -1.91 7.25 10.33
C GLY A 48 -2.93 6.43 9.55
N MET A 49 -4.16 6.34 10.05
CA MET A 49 -5.27 5.65 9.37
C MET A 49 -5.72 6.38 8.11
N ASP A 50 -6.13 5.62 7.09
CA ASP A 50 -6.66 6.18 5.86
C ASP A 50 -7.90 7.04 6.12
N ASN A 51 -8.10 8.08 5.31
CA ASN A 51 -9.25 9.00 5.36
C ASN A 51 -9.46 9.74 6.70
N SER A 52 -8.54 9.60 7.65
CA SER A 52 -8.65 10.18 9.01
C SER A 52 -7.35 10.82 9.50
N SER A 53 -6.26 10.72 8.74
CA SER A 53 -4.98 11.36 9.04
C SER A 53 -4.52 12.28 7.90
N THR A 54 -3.35 12.90 8.06
CA THR A 54 -2.76 13.76 7.03
C THR A 54 -2.27 12.92 5.85
N LEU A 55 -2.50 13.41 4.63
CA LEU A 55 -1.94 12.84 3.41
C LEU A 55 -0.48 13.30 3.24
N LEU A 56 0.39 12.38 2.87
CA LEU A 56 1.82 12.59 2.72
C LEU A 56 2.24 12.37 1.27
N ASP A 57 3.32 13.05 0.86
CA ASP A 57 4.01 12.77 -0.39
C ASP A 57 4.94 11.54 -0.28
N ASP A 58 5.59 11.16 -1.39
CA ASP A 58 6.51 10.01 -1.41
C ASP A 58 7.73 10.19 -0.48
N GLY A 59 8.09 11.44 -0.19
CA GLY A 59 9.11 11.83 0.79
C GLY A 59 8.58 11.95 2.23
N GLY A 60 7.32 11.59 2.47
CA GLY A 60 6.66 11.60 3.77
C GLY A 60 6.43 12.99 4.37
N GLN A 61 6.43 14.04 3.55
CA GLN A 61 6.05 15.39 3.96
C GLN A 61 4.55 15.59 3.73
N GLU A 62 3.93 16.52 4.47
CA GLU A 62 2.51 16.83 4.28
C GLU A 62 2.25 17.29 2.83
N SER A 63 1.34 16.61 2.14
CA SER A 63 0.97 17.00 0.79
C SER A 63 0.09 18.25 0.88
N HIS A 64 0.67 19.43 0.67
CA HIS A 64 -0.11 20.65 0.49
C HIS A 64 -0.80 20.58 -0.87
N SER A 65 -2.02 20.06 -0.90
CA SER A 65 -2.89 20.23 -2.07
C SER A 65 -3.16 21.73 -2.22
N LYS A 66 -2.54 22.33 -3.25
CA LYS A 66 -2.70 23.74 -3.58
C LYS A 66 -3.97 23.97 -4.39
#